data_AF-V7C966-F1
#
_entry.id   AF-V7C966-F1
#
_cell.length_a   1.000
_cell.length_b   1.000
_cell.length_c   1.000
_cell.angle_alpha   90.00
_cell.angle_beta   90.00
_cell.angle_gamma   90.00
#
_symmetry.space_group_name_H-M   'P 1'
#
loop_
_entity.id
_entity.type
_entity.pdbx_description
1 polymer ?
#
loop_
_entity_poly.entity_id
_entity_poly.type
_entity_poly.pdbx_seq_one_letter_code
_entity_poly.pdbx_strand_id
1 'polypeptide(L)'
;MAFMSEVNMSFSHYMDDEYEKLFRRMNPPRVVIDNEACKNATVIRVDSANKHGILLEVVQILTDLNLIITKAYISSDGGWFMDAFNVTGQDGNKVTDEAILDYIRKSLGPESCVTSPIRSVGVEQTMDHTVIELMGSDRPGLLSEVSAVLTNLKCNIVNAEVWTHNTRAAAVMHVTDEETGSAITDPKRLSIVKELLCNVLGGGNKKRGAKTVVTDEVTHTERRLHQMMFADRDYERDSDDAFDEKQRPNVNVVNWSDNNYSVVTIQCKDRPKLLFDTVCTLTDMEYVVFHAKIDAEGPEAYQEYFIKHIDGSPMKSDAERQRVIQCLAAAIERRVSDGLKLELCTTDRVGLLSDVTRIFRENSLTVTRAEVSTKGGKAVNTFYVRGASGFPVDLKTIESIRQTIGNTILKVKGSPSEMKSVPQDSPSRSLFSGLFKSRSFVNFGLVKSYS
;
A
#
# COMPACT_ATOMS: atom_id res chain seq x y z
N MET A 1 40.24 32.89 4.66
CA MET A 1 40.25 31.56 3.99
C MET A 1 38.93 30.80 4.15
N ALA A 2 38.19 30.92 5.25
CA ALA A 2 36.88 30.28 5.44
C ALA A 2 35.73 30.83 4.55
N PHE A 3 35.73 32.14 4.23
CA PHE A 3 34.69 32.73 3.37
C PHE A 3 34.79 32.32 1.88
N MET A 4 35.97 31.97 1.37
CA MET A 4 36.12 31.53 -0.03
C MET A 4 35.75 30.06 -0.21
N SER A 5 35.82 29.23 0.83
CA SER A 5 35.39 27.82 0.76
C SER A 5 33.87 27.68 0.76
N GLU A 6 33.14 28.48 1.54
CA GLU A 6 31.66 28.47 1.54
C GLU A 6 31.06 29.02 0.23
N VAL A 7 31.69 30.03 -0.37
CA VAL A 7 31.26 30.59 -1.66
C VAL A 7 31.56 29.62 -2.81
N ASN A 8 32.70 28.90 -2.80
CA ASN A 8 32.97 27.87 -3.81
C ASN A 8 32.07 26.63 -3.66
N MET A 9 31.72 26.22 -2.44
CA MET A 9 30.80 25.11 -2.20
C MET A 9 29.38 25.44 -2.69
N SER A 10 28.88 26.64 -2.39
CA SER A 10 27.55 27.07 -2.82
C SER A 10 27.48 27.29 -4.34
N PHE A 11 28.54 27.80 -4.98
CA PHE A 11 28.60 27.95 -6.43
C PHE A 11 28.71 26.60 -7.18
N SER A 12 29.42 25.62 -6.59
CA SER A 12 29.49 24.24 -7.11
C SER A 12 28.13 23.56 -7.11
N HIS A 13 27.40 23.61 -5.99
CA HIS A 13 26.05 23.04 -5.88
C HIS A 13 25.05 23.72 -6.83
N TYR A 14 25.15 25.04 -7.02
CA TYR A 14 24.27 25.78 -7.93
C TYR A 14 24.52 25.43 -9.42
N MET A 15 25.78 25.19 -9.79
CA MET A 15 26.14 24.78 -11.16
C MET A 15 25.77 23.32 -11.44
N ASP A 16 25.90 22.43 -10.44
CA ASP A 16 25.47 21.03 -10.54
C ASP A 16 23.95 20.94 -10.72
N ASP A 17 23.19 21.75 -9.98
CA ASP A 17 21.72 21.83 -10.12
C ASP A 17 21.27 22.33 -11.50
N GLU A 18 21.93 23.36 -12.06
CA GLU A 18 21.61 23.86 -13.40
C GLU A 18 22.03 22.86 -14.50
N TYR A 19 23.15 22.14 -14.30
CA TYR A 19 23.60 21.10 -15.22
C TYR A 19 22.66 19.89 -15.21
N GLU A 20 22.22 19.43 -14.04
CA GLU A 20 21.22 18.38 -13.91
C GLU A 20 19.88 18.79 -14.55
N LYS A 21 19.42 20.03 -14.34
CA LYS A 21 18.21 20.55 -15.00
C LYS A 21 18.36 20.58 -16.52
N LEU A 22 19.51 20.98 -17.04
CA LEU A 22 19.82 20.96 -18.46
C LEU A 22 19.86 19.53 -19.02
N PHE A 23 20.52 18.60 -18.32
CA PHE A 23 20.60 17.20 -18.69
C PHE A 23 19.21 16.54 -18.76
N ARG A 24 18.33 16.84 -17.79
CA ARG A 24 16.91 16.41 -17.78
C ARG A 24 16.11 17.02 -18.93
N ARG A 25 16.34 18.28 -19.28
CA ARG A 25 15.69 18.93 -20.45
C ARG A 25 16.14 18.33 -21.77
N MET A 26 17.41 17.93 -21.88
CA MET A 26 17.95 17.29 -23.09
C MET A 26 17.46 15.86 -23.26
N ASN A 27 17.19 15.15 -22.15
CA ASN A 27 16.77 13.76 -22.13
C ASN A 27 15.42 13.62 -21.42
N PRO A 28 14.31 14.06 -22.07
CA PRO A 28 12.99 14.00 -21.47
C PRO A 28 12.61 12.54 -21.19
N PRO A 29 11.81 12.27 -20.15
CA PRO A 29 11.30 10.93 -19.87
C PRO A 29 10.57 10.34 -21.08
N ARG A 30 10.88 9.09 -21.41
CA ARG A 30 10.26 8.32 -22.50
C ARG A 30 9.59 7.10 -21.89
N VAL A 31 8.34 6.89 -22.28
CA VAL A 31 7.55 5.74 -21.84
C VAL A 31 7.15 4.94 -23.06
N VAL A 32 7.52 3.67 -23.08
CA VAL A 32 7.14 2.73 -24.13
C VAL A 32 6.26 1.66 -23.51
N ILE A 33 5.03 1.54 -24.01
CA ILE A 33 4.08 0.52 -23.60
C ILE A 33 3.98 -0.51 -24.72
N ASP A 34 4.26 -1.77 -24.40
CA ASP A 34 4.34 -2.88 -25.32
C ASP A 34 3.48 -4.05 -24.82
N ASN A 35 2.37 -4.28 -25.52
CA ASN A 35 1.45 -5.39 -25.23
C ASN A 35 1.83 -6.68 -25.97
N GLU A 36 2.85 -6.69 -26.83
CA GLU A 36 3.25 -7.87 -27.61
C GLU A 36 4.48 -8.57 -27.02
N ALA A 37 5.38 -7.83 -26.36
CA ALA A 37 6.62 -8.36 -25.79
C ALA A 37 6.44 -9.49 -24.75
N CYS A 38 5.32 -9.52 -24.04
CA CYS A 38 4.99 -10.57 -23.08
C CYS A 38 3.61 -11.15 -23.38
N LYS A 39 3.45 -12.47 -23.31
CA LYS A 39 2.17 -13.13 -23.62
C LYS A 39 1.07 -12.78 -22.62
N ASN A 40 1.42 -12.58 -21.35
CA ASN A 40 0.46 -12.54 -20.25
C ASN A 40 0.41 -11.17 -19.52
N ALA A 41 1.28 -10.24 -19.87
CA ALA A 41 1.37 -8.93 -19.21
C ALA A 41 1.63 -7.81 -20.21
N THR A 42 1.24 -6.59 -19.84
CA THR A 42 1.61 -5.36 -20.53
C THR A 42 3.00 -4.94 -20.05
N VAL A 43 3.94 -4.68 -20.96
CA VAL A 43 5.29 -4.26 -20.61
C VAL A 43 5.38 -2.73 -20.70
N ILE A 44 5.71 -2.08 -19.60
CA ILE A 44 5.94 -0.63 -19.53
C ILE A 44 7.44 -0.41 -19.33
N ARG A 45 8.09 0.26 -20.28
CA ARG A 45 9.49 0.69 -20.17
C ARG A 45 9.54 2.18 -19.94
N VAL A 46 10.32 2.61 -18.94
CA VAL A 46 10.50 4.01 -18.57
C VAL A 46 11.99 4.33 -18.65
N ASP A 47 12.33 5.23 -19.58
CA ASP A 47 13.69 5.71 -19.80
C ASP A 47 13.76 7.20 -19.48
N SER A 48 14.64 7.63 -18.59
CA SER A 48 14.83 9.06 -18.28
C SER A 48 16.19 9.35 -17.66
N ALA A 49 16.54 10.63 -17.51
CA ALA A 49 17.62 11.02 -16.62
C ALA A 49 17.28 10.62 -15.17
N ASN A 50 18.23 10.01 -14.47
CA ASN A 50 18.02 9.58 -13.10
C ASN A 50 17.84 10.81 -12.19
N LYS A 51 16.84 10.74 -11.30
CA LYS A 51 16.62 11.71 -10.22
C LYS A 51 16.27 10.94 -8.96
N HIS A 52 16.70 11.46 -7.81
CA HIS A 52 16.32 10.87 -6.54
C HIS A 52 14.80 10.74 -6.42
N GLY A 53 14.32 9.54 -6.07
CA GLY A 53 12.89 9.24 -5.87
C GLY A 53 12.08 8.88 -7.13
N ILE A 54 12.67 8.85 -8.33
CA ILE A 54 11.91 8.53 -9.56
C ILE A 54 11.30 7.13 -9.57
N LEU A 55 12.01 6.12 -9.03
CA LEU A 55 11.47 4.76 -8.93
C LEU A 55 10.18 4.75 -8.10
N LEU A 56 10.18 5.45 -6.97
CA LEU A 56 9.00 5.55 -6.11
C LEU A 56 7.85 6.24 -6.84
N GLU A 57 8.11 7.33 -7.57
CA GLU A 57 7.10 8.03 -8.36
C GLU A 57 6.44 7.12 -9.40
N VAL A 58 7.25 6.34 -10.13
CA VAL A 58 6.76 5.37 -11.13
C VAL A 58 5.90 4.30 -10.47
N VAL A 59 6.41 3.67 -9.42
CA VAL A 59 5.71 2.60 -8.71
C VAL A 59 4.41 3.12 -8.05
N GLN A 60 4.41 4.36 -7.56
CA GLN A 60 3.22 5.02 -7.01
C GLN A 60 2.14 5.20 -8.09
N ILE A 61 2.49 5.75 -9.26
CA ILE A 61 1.54 5.93 -10.36
C ILE A 61 0.91 4.60 -10.80
N LEU A 62 1.71 3.55 -10.93
CA LEU A 62 1.21 2.21 -11.28
C LEU A 62 0.29 1.65 -10.19
N THR A 63 0.60 1.92 -8.92
CA THR A 63 -0.19 1.52 -7.76
C THR A 63 -1.54 2.25 -7.69
N ASP A 64 -1.55 3.56 -7.98
CA ASP A 64 -2.77 4.40 -8.01
C ASP A 64 -3.77 3.93 -9.07
N LEU A 65 -3.24 3.44 -10.20
CA LEU A 65 -4.03 2.82 -11.27
C LEU A 65 -4.50 1.40 -10.94
N ASN A 66 -4.20 0.90 -9.73
CA ASN A 66 -4.51 -0.45 -9.27
C ASN A 66 -3.92 -1.55 -10.18
N LEU A 67 -2.80 -1.28 -10.84
CA LEU A 67 -2.08 -2.26 -11.64
C LEU A 67 -1.25 -3.18 -10.74
N ILE A 68 -1.15 -4.44 -11.12
CA ILE A 68 -0.34 -5.44 -10.43
C ILE A 68 0.98 -5.59 -11.19
N ILE A 69 2.10 -5.36 -10.52
CA ILE A 69 3.44 -5.53 -11.09
C ILE A 69 3.88 -6.97 -10.84
N THR A 70 3.95 -7.78 -11.90
CA THR A 70 4.31 -9.20 -11.81
C THR A 70 5.82 -9.43 -11.96
N LYS A 71 6.50 -8.58 -12.73
CA LYS A 71 7.96 -8.54 -12.82
C LYS A 71 8.42 -7.10 -12.97
N ALA A 72 9.61 -6.81 -12.47
CA ALA A 72 10.28 -5.55 -12.76
C ALA A 72 11.80 -5.73 -12.84
N TYR A 73 12.42 -4.95 -13.72
CA TYR A 73 13.85 -4.82 -13.86
C TYR A 73 14.18 -3.35 -13.75
N ILE A 74 15.01 -3.00 -12.76
CA ILE A 74 15.34 -1.63 -12.41
C ILE A 74 16.84 -1.43 -12.64
N SER A 75 17.21 -0.34 -13.30
CA SER A 75 18.61 0.03 -13.53
C SER A 75 18.77 1.55 -13.55
N SER A 76 19.64 2.03 -12.66
CA SER A 76 19.91 3.45 -12.43
C SER A 76 21.38 3.84 -12.70
N ASP A 77 22.03 3.15 -13.63
CA ASP A 77 23.46 3.31 -13.92
C ASP A 77 23.79 4.53 -14.77
N GLY A 78 24.97 5.11 -14.53
CA GLY A 78 25.53 6.15 -15.41
C GLY A 78 24.67 7.42 -15.52
N GLY A 79 23.83 7.71 -14.52
CA GLY A 79 22.92 8.85 -14.53
C GLY A 79 21.63 8.62 -15.33
N TRP A 80 21.38 7.39 -15.77
CA TRP A 80 20.17 7.00 -16.48
C TRP A 80 19.25 6.19 -15.58
N PHE A 81 17.95 6.31 -15.81
CA PHE A 81 16.91 5.49 -15.21
C PHE A 81 16.25 4.71 -16.34
N MET A 82 16.46 3.39 -16.37
CA MET A 82 16.04 2.49 -17.44
C MET A 82 15.34 1.28 -16.83
N ASP A 83 14.05 1.43 -16.61
CA ASP A 83 13.25 0.46 -15.86
C ASP A 83 12.18 -0.18 -16.74
N ALA A 84 11.93 -1.47 -16.53
CA ALA A 84 10.88 -2.22 -17.20
C ALA A 84 9.97 -2.89 -16.18
N PHE A 85 8.66 -2.70 -16.34
CA PHE A 85 7.62 -3.25 -15.47
C PHE A 85 6.67 -4.09 -16.31
N ASN A 86 6.49 -5.35 -15.93
CA ASN A 86 5.42 -6.20 -16.45
C ASN A 86 4.20 -6.02 -15.55
N VAL A 87 3.12 -5.52 -16.11
CA VAL A 87 1.90 -5.19 -15.37
C VAL A 87 0.66 -5.90 -15.89
N THR A 88 -0.27 -6.17 -15.00
CA THR A 88 -1.61 -6.68 -15.30
C THR A 88 -2.67 -5.83 -14.61
N GLY A 89 -3.91 -5.93 -15.08
CA GLY A 89 -5.08 -5.47 -14.32
C GLY A 89 -5.32 -6.33 -13.07
N GLN A 90 -6.31 -5.93 -12.27
CA GLN A 90 -6.72 -6.68 -11.07
C GLN A 90 -7.33 -8.06 -11.39
N ASP A 91 -7.78 -8.24 -12.62
CA ASP A 91 -8.29 -9.52 -13.16
C ASP A 91 -7.16 -10.44 -13.66
N GLY A 92 -5.90 -10.00 -13.59
CA GLY A 92 -4.73 -10.72 -14.07
C GLY A 92 -4.53 -10.63 -15.58
N ASN A 93 -5.36 -9.87 -16.31
CA ASN A 93 -5.23 -9.71 -17.76
C ASN A 93 -4.31 -8.54 -18.11
N LYS A 94 -3.90 -8.48 -19.38
CA LYS A 94 -3.19 -7.32 -19.93
C LYS A 94 -4.02 -6.06 -19.82
N VAL A 95 -3.34 -4.94 -19.60
CA VAL A 95 -3.96 -3.62 -19.63
C VAL A 95 -4.18 -3.25 -21.10
N THR A 96 -5.45 -3.17 -21.49
CA THR A 96 -5.89 -2.83 -22.85
C THR A 96 -6.75 -1.57 -22.91
N ASP A 97 -7.09 -1.02 -21.74
CA ASP A 97 -7.83 0.24 -21.63
C ASP A 97 -6.93 1.42 -22.02
N GLU A 98 -7.18 1.99 -23.20
CA GLU A 98 -6.41 3.13 -23.71
C GLU A 98 -6.46 4.36 -22.80
N ALA A 99 -7.51 4.58 -22.01
CA ALA A 99 -7.54 5.70 -21.08
C ALA A 99 -6.49 5.55 -19.97
N ILE A 100 -6.30 4.31 -19.47
CA ILE A 100 -5.25 3.98 -18.51
C ILE A 100 -3.88 4.12 -19.17
N LEU A 101 -3.70 3.58 -20.37
CA LEU A 101 -2.42 3.64 -21.09
C LEU A 101 -2.01 5.08 -21.42
N ASP A 102 -2.94 5.91 -21.88
CA ASP A 102 -2.72 7.33 -22.14
C ASP A 102 -2.39 8.11 -20.87
N TYR A 103 -3.06 7.79 -19.75
CA TYR A 103 -2.73 8.39 -18.47
C TYR A 103 -1.29 8.06 -18.04
N ILE A 104 -0.84 6.81 -18.22
CA ILE A 104 0.55 6.39 -17.94
C ILE A 104 1.53 7.16 -18.83
N ARG A 105 1.27 7.22 -20.15
CA ARG A 105 2.11 7.98 -21.11
C ARG A 105 2.24 9.44 -20.71
N LYS A 106 1.15 10.08 -20.27
CA LYS A 106 1.16 11.49 -19.83
C LYS A 106 1.88 11.67 -18.49
N SER A 107 1.59 10.80 -17.51
CA SER A 107 2.08 10.93 -16.14
C SER A 107 3.55 10.58 -15.99
N LEU A 108 4.08 9.68 -16.82
CA LEU A 108 5.48 9.25 -16.79
C LEU A 108 6.31 9.76 -17.98
N GLY A 109 5.67 10.33 -19.00
CA GLY A 109 6.33 10.83 -20.21
C GLY A 109 6.87 12.26 -20.09
N PRO A 110 7.21 12.91 -21.21
CA PRO A 110 7.81 14.25 -21.21
C PRO A 110 6.94 15.31 -20.55
N GLU A 111 5.63 15.16 -20.65
CA GLU A 111 4.64 16.08 -20.08
C GLU A 111 4.71 16.12 -18.54
N SER A 112 5.21 15.05 -17.90
CA SER A 112 5.49 15.02 -16.45
C SER A 112 6.57 16.01 -16.03
N CYS A 113 7.53 16.35 -16.91
CA CYS A 113 8.63 17.26 -16.61
C CYS A 113 8.20 18.74 -16.61
N VAL A 114 7.05 19.06 -17.22
CA VAL A 114 6.48 20.42 -17.23
C VAL A 114 5.74 20.71 -15.91
N THR A 115 5.30 19.66 -15.23
CA THR A 115 4.79 19.70 -13.87
C THR A 115 5.90 19.28 -12.91
N SER A 116 6.63 20.25 -12.35
CA SER A 116 7.55 20.01 -11.23
C SER A 116 6.96 19.01 -10.22
N PRO A 117 7.77 18.15 -9.56
CA PRO A 117 7.29 17.30 -8.47
C PRO A 117 6.90 18.08 -7.20
N ILE A 118 6.85 19.41 -7.30
CA ILE A 118 6.06 20.26 -6.44
C ILE A 118 4.92 20.74 -7.34
N ARG A 119 3.69 20.24 -7.11
CA ARG A 119 2.46 20.86 -7.64
C ARG A 119 2.37 22.29 -7.12
N SER A 120 3.10 23.20 -7.75
CA SER A 120 3.00 24.65 -7.61
C SER A 120 2.91 25.25 -9.01
N VAL A 121 1.86 24.85 -9.74
CA VAL A 121 1.35 25.58 -10.90
C VAL A 121 -0.17 25.60 -10.81
N GLY A 122 -0.68 26.63 -10.13
CA GLY A 122 -1.76 27.49 -10.64
C GLY A 122 -3.09 26.88 -11.09
N VAL A 123 -3.42 25.65 -10.70
CA VAL A 123 -4.81 25.22 -10.60
C VAL A 123 -4.99 24.85 -9.14
N GLU A 124 -5.54 25.80 -8.37
CA GLU A 124 -6.16 25.49 -7.09
C GLU A 124 -7.21 24.40 -7.36
N GLN A 125 -6.84 23.13 -7.15
CA GLN A 125 -7.82 22.16 -6.72
C GLN A 125 -8.21 22.64 -5.34
N THR A 126 -9.23 23.50 -5.28
CA THR A 126 -9.86 23.88 -4.02
C THR A 126 -10.17 22.57 -3.30
N MET A 127 -9.52 22.36 -2.17
CA MET A 127 -9.78 21.17 -1.37
C MET A 127 -11.19 21.30 -0.82
N ASP A 128 -12.08 20.43 -1.30
CA ASP A 128 -13.42 20.34 -0.72
C ASP A 128 -13.41 19.62 0.65
N HIS A 129 -12.23 19.26 1.18
CA HIS A 129 -12.07 18.51 2.43
C HIS A 129 -10.85 18.95 3.25
N THR A 130 -10.93 18.78 4.56
CA THR A 130 -9.83 18.91 5.53
C THR A 130 -9.21 17.53 5.78
N VAL A 131 -7.88 17.44 5.87
CA VAL A 131 -7.18 16.18 6.18
C VAL A 131 -6.85 16.11 7.67
N ILE A 132 -7.17 14.99 8.29
CA ILE A 132 -6.82 14.67 9.68
C ILE A 132 -5.92 13.44 9.70
N GLU A 133 -4.71 13.61 10.21
CA GLU A 133 -3.74 12.54 10.44
C GLU A 133 -3.74 12.16 11.92
N LEU A 134 -3.85 10.86 12.20
CA LEU A 134 -3.91 10.31 13.55
C LEU A 134 -2.81 9.26 13.71
N MET A 135 -2.08 9.32 14.82
CA MET A 135 -1.04 8.36 15.18
C MET A 135 -1.06 8.09 16.67
N GLY A 136 -0.99 6.83 17.08
CA GLY A 136 -1.06 6.48 18.50
C GLY A 136 -0.85 5.00 18.78
N SER A 137 -1.18 4.60 20.01
CA SER A 137 -1.28 3.18 20.37
C SER A 137 -2.67 2.68 19.98
N ASP A 138 -2.70 1.54 19.27
CA ASP A 138 -3.94 0.86 18.94
C ASP A 138 -4.58 0.23 20.18
N ARG A 139 -5.91 0.16 20.17
CA ARG A 139 -6.71 -0.58 21.16
C ARG A 139 -8.07 -0.97 20.60
N PRO A 140 -8.70 -2.04 21.12
CA PRO A 140 -10.06 -2.39 20.73
C PRO A 140 -11.02 -1.20 20.84
N GLY A 141 -11.73 -0.92 19.76
CA GLY A 141 -12.72 0.15 19.69
C GLY A 141 -12.18 1.54 19.33
N LEU A 142 -10.88 1.72 19.11
CA LEU A 142 -10.28 3.02 18.80
C LEU A 142 -10.95 3.72 17.61
N LEU A 143 -11.12 3.01 16.49
CA LEU A 143 -11.75 3.57 15.29
C LEU A 143 -13.22 3.98 15.53
N SER A 144 -13.93 3.25 16.41
CA SER A 144 -15.30 3.59 16.80
C SER A 144 -15.37 4.89 17.61
N GLU A 145 -14.43 5.10 18.52
CA GLU A 145 -14.35 6.32 19.33
C GLU A 145 -13.96 7.53 18.48
N VAL A 146 -12.95 7.38 17.62
CA VAL A 146 -12.51 8.44 16.69
C VAL A 146 -13.65 8.87 15.76
N SER A 147 -14.33 7.92 15.12
CA SER A 147 -15.43 8.22 14.20
C SER A 147 -16.65 8.81 14.93
N ALA A 148 -16.91 8.41 16.18
CA ALA A 148 -17.95 9.01 17.01
C ALA A 148 -17.63 10.47 17.37
N VAL A 149 -16.39 10.79 17.73
CA VAL A 149 -15.97 12.18 17.98
C VAL A 149 -16.16 13.05 16.75
N LEU A 150 -15.71 12.59 15.58
CA LEU A 150 -15.89 13.33 14.33
C LEU A 150 -17.36 13.55 13.98
N THR A 151 -18.19 12.52 14.15
CA THR A 151 -19.65 12.61 13.92
C THR A 151 -20.31 13.62 14.88
N ASN A 152 -19.94 13.60 16.16
CA ASN A 152 -20.47 14.53 17.17
C ASN A 152 -20.06 15.98 16.89
N LEU A 153 -18.91 16.19 16.26
CA LEU A 153 -18.41 17.50 15.83
C LEU A 153 -18.92 17.92 14.45
N LYS A 154 -19.94 17.22 13.93
CA LYS A 154 -20.56 17.54 12.64
C LYS A 154 -19.57 17.46 11.47
N CYS A 155 -18.61 16.54 11.58
CA CYS A 155 -17.65 16.25 10.52
C CYS A 155 -18.12 14.99 9.78
N ASN A 156 -18.33 15.12 8.47
CA ASN A 156 -18.59 14.00 7.57
C ASN A 156 -17.27 13.41 7.06
N ILE A 157 -17.09 12.09 7.19
CA ILE A 157 -15.87 11.39 6.76
C ILE A 157 -16.09 10.88 5.32
N VAL A 158 -15.41 11.49 4.35
CA VAL A 158 -15.57 11.16 2.92
C VAL A 158 -14.59 10.07 2.47
N ASN A 159 -13.39 10.07 3.05
CA ASN A 159 -12.37 9.06 2.83
C ASN A 159 -11.64 8.79 4.14
N ALA A 160 -11.26 7.55 4.41
CA ALA A 160 -10.35 7.24 5.49
C ALA A 160 -9.56 5.96 5.20
N GLU A 161 -8.26 6.02 5.46
CA GLU A 161 -7.41 4.85 5.51
C GLU A 161 -6.83 4.69 6.91
N VAL A 162 -6.91 3.47 7.45
CA VAL A 162 -6.51 3.14 8.83
C VAL A 162 -5.65 1.89 8.82
N TRP A 163 -4.45 1.95 9.40
CA TRP A 163 -3.50 0.85 9.51
C TRP A 163 -3.15 0.60 10.98
N THR A 164 -3.06 -0.68 11.36
CA THR A 164 -2.53 -1.09 12.67
C THR A 164 -1.41 -2.10 12.50
N HIS A 165 -0.30 -1.94 13.23
CA HIS A 165 0.81 -2.90 13.27
C HIS A 165 1.59 -2.73 14.57
N ASN A 166 2.03 -3.84 15.19
CA ASN A 166 2.79 -3.86 16.46
C ASN A 166 2.21 -2.92 17.53
N THR A 167 0.91 -3.02 17.81
CA THR A 167 0.17 -2.16 18.77
C THR A 167 0.13 -0.66 18.43
N ARG A 168 0.58 -0.26 17.24
CA ARG A 168 0.50 1.11 16.74
C ARG A 168 -0.65 1.24 15.77
N ALA A 169 -1.26 2.42 15.75
CA ALA A 169 -2.29 2.79 14.79
C ALA A 169 -1.90 4.09 14.08
N ALA A 170 -2.10 4.13 12.77
CA ALA A 170 -2.06 5.34 11.96
C ALA A 170 -3.33 5.45 11.12
N ALA A 171 -3.85 6.66 10.95
CA ALA A 171 -4.97 6.93 10.06
C ALA A 171 -4.82 8.28 9.35
N VAL A 172 -5.28 8.33 8.11
CA VAL A 172 -5.44 9.56 7.33
C VAL A 172 -6.91 9.63 6.93
N MET A 173 -7.59 10.69 7.35
CA MET A 173 -9.04 10.87 7.17
C MET A 173 -9.31 12.18 6.45
N HIS A 174 -10.09 12.14 5.37
CA HIS A 174 -10.58 13.33 4.68
C HIS A 174 -11.98 13.62 5.19
N VAL A 175 -12.14 14.79 5.80
CA VAL A 175 -13.39 15.21 6.43
C VAL A 175 -13.94 16.48 5.79
N THR A 176 -15.25 16.58 5.78
CA THR A 176 -16.00 17.75 5.35
C THR A 176 -16.91 18.19 6.47
N ASP A 177 -17.29 19.46 6.48
CA ASP A 177 -18.35 19.92 7.35
C ASP A 177 -19.71 19.34 6.91
N GLU A 178 -20.50 18.80 7.85
CA GLU A 178 -21.79 18.17 7.57
C GLU A 178 -22.81 19.13 6.93
N GLU A 179 -22.81 20.41 7.30
CA GLU A 179 -23.78 21.39 6.84
C GLU A 179 -23.44 21.94 5.44
N THR A 180 -22.17 22.29 5.23
CA THR A 180 -21.70 22.93 4.01
C THR A 180 -21.16 21.95 2.97
N GLY A 181 -20.81 20.72 3.38
CA GLY A 181 -20.17 19.73 2.51
C GLY A 181 -18.76 20.11 2.04
N SER A 182 -18.16 21.13 2.65
CA SER A 182 -16.87 21.71 2.25
C SER A 182 -15.80 21.49 3.32
N ALA A 183 -14.55 21.86 3.04
CA ALA A 183 -13.47 21.82 4.02
C ALA A 183 -13.81 22.64 5.28
N ILE A 184 -13.35 22.16 6.43
CA ILE A 184 -13.52 22.84 7.72
C ILE A 184 -12.42 23.89 7.85
N THR A 185 -12.76 25.16 7.65
CA THR A 185 -11.78 26.26 7.66
C THR A 185 -11.69 27.01 9.00
N ASP A 186 -12.65 26.83 9.91
CA ASP A 186 -12.66 27.53 11.20
C ASP A 186 -11.53 27.01 12.13
N PRO A 187 -10.51 27.84 12.45
CA PRO A 187 -9.38 27.42 13.27
C PRO A 187 -9.78 26.99 14.68
N LYS A 188 -10.84 27.58 15.25
CA LYS A 188 -11.32 27.22 16.60
C LYS A 188 -11.89 25.82 16.60
N ARG A 189 -12.74 25.50 15.62
CA ARG A 189 -13.28 24.16 15.43
C ARG A 189 -12.18 23.14 15.17
N LEU A 190 -11.20 23.45 14.31
CA LEU A 190 -10.06 22.55 14.06
C LEU A 190 -9.25 22.29 15.34
N SER A 191 -9.06 23.30 16.18
CA SER A 191 -8.40 23.14 17.48
C SER A 191 -9.18 22.21 18.41
N ILE A 192 -10.50 22.34 18.48
CA ILE A 192 -11.38 21.46 19.28
C ILE A 192 -11.31 20.01 18.76
N VAL A 193 -11.39 19.82 17.44
CA VAL A 193 -11.24 18.50 16.80
C VAL A 193 -9.90 17.89 17.19
N LYS A 194 -8.81 18.65 17.05
CA LYS A 194 -7.47 18.19 17.39
C LYS A 194 -7.35 17.77 18.86
N GLU A 195 -7.84 18.60 19.78
CA GLU A 195 -7.79 18.33 21.22
C GLU A 195 -8.56 17.05 21.59
N LEU A 196 -9.80 16.92 21.13
CA LEU A 196 -10.65 15.77 21.44
C LEU A 196 -10.08 14.46 20.87
N LEU A 197 -9.56 14.50 19.64
CA LEU A 197 -8.93 13.33 19.03
C LEU A 197 -7.60 12.97 19.72
N CYS A 198 -6.80 13.96 20.11
CA CYS A 198 -5.60 13.72 20.94
C CYS A 198 -5.95 13.03 22.25
N ASN A 199 -7.05 13.41 22.91
CA ASN A 199 -7.50 12.79 24.15
C ASN A 199 -7.91 11.32 23.94
N VAL A 200 -8.63 11.02 22.85
CA VAL A 200 -8.99 9.65 22.48
C VAL A 200 -7.73 8.81 22.19
N LEU A 201 -6.75 9.34 21.46
CA LEU A 201 -5.50 8.62 21.16
C LEU A 201 -4.61 8.47 22.39
N GLY A 202 -4.66 9.43 23.33
CA GLY A 202 -3.83 9.50 24.54
C GLY A 202 -4.21 8.54 25.67
N GLY A 203 -5.31 7.79 25.54
CA GLY A 203 -5.76 6.80 26.54
C GLY A 203 -4.86 5.54 26.70
N GLY A 204 -3.72 5.46 25.98
CA GLY A 204 -2.82 4.30 25.94
C GLY A 204 -1.46 4.48 26.65
N ASN A 205 -0.51 3.58 26.35
CA ASN A 205 0.82 3.51 26.98
C ASN A 205 1.61 4.83 26.89
N LYS A 206 2.03 5.39 28.04
CA LYS A 206 2.74 6.69 28.15
C LYS A 206 4.12 6.77 27.49
N LYS A 207 4.66 5.67 26.93
CA LYS A 207 6.03 5.62 26.40
C LYS A 207 6.17 6.25 25.01
N ARG A 208 5.11 6.27 24.19
CA ARG A 208 5.11 6.89 22.85
C ARG A 208 3.85 7.75 22.70
N GLY A 209 4.04 9.03 22.36
CA GLY A 209 2.99 10.04 22.39
C GLY A 209 2.02 9.93 21.21
N ALA A 210 0.72 10.07 21.50
CA ALA A 210 -0.32 10.26 20.49
C ALA A 210 -0.12 11.60 19.74
N LYS A 211 -0.42 11.61 18.44
CA LYS A 211 -0.35 12.81 17.60
C LYS A 211 -1.60 12.91 16.73
N THR A 212 -2.18 14.10 16.71
CA THR A 212 -3.20 14.51 15.75
C THR A 212 -2.69 15.72 15.00
N VAL A 213 -2.67 15.62 13.66
CA VAL A 213 -2.32 16.74 12.77
C VAL A 213 -3.54 17.03 11.90
N VAL A 214 -3.86 18.30 11.75
CA VAL A 214 -4.88 18.79 10.83
C VAL A 214 -4.17 19.62 9.79
N THR A 215 -4.39 19.31 8.51
CA THR A 215 -3.64 19.86 7.38
C THR A 215 -4.54 19.93 6.16
N ASP A 216 -4.25 20.87 5.26
CA ASP A 216 -4.88 21.00 3.95
C ASP A 216 -3.90 20.60 2.82
N GLU A 217 -2.80 19.91 3.15
CA GLU A 217 -1.79 19.48 2.18
C GLU A 217 -2.21 18.19 1.45
N VAL A 218 -2.06 18.18 0.12
CA VAL A 218 -2.23 16.95 -0.67
C VAL A 218 -1.02 16.05 -0.41
N THR A 219 -1.24 14.93 0.27
CA THR A 219 -0.26 13.84 0.31
C THR A 219 -0.89 12.57 -0.26
N HIS A 220 -0.07 11.73 -0.91
CA HIS A 220 -0.52 10.41 -1.32
C HIS A 220 -0.78 9.56 -0.07
N THR A 221 -2.05 9.22 0.19
CA THR A 221 -2.52 8.67 1.48
C THR A 221 -1.72 7.46 1.95
N GLU A 222 -1.49 6.48 1.08
CA GLU A 222 -0.74 5.27 1.44
C GLU A 222 0.75 5.55 1.71
N ARG A 223 1.33 6.50 0.97
CA ARG A 223 2.72 6.94 1.17
C ARG A 223 2.84 7.64 2.52
N ARG A 224 1.85 8.46 2.86
CA ARG A 224 1.81 9.19 4.12
C ARG A 224 1.66 8.24 5.30
N LEU A 225 0.78 7.25 5.22
CA LEU A 225 0.66 6.19 6.23
C LEU A 225 1.96 5.43 6.45
N HIS A 226 2.69 5.13 5.37
CA HIS A 226 4.01 4.51 5.47
C HIS A 226 4.99 5.35 6.31
N GLN A 227 5.09 6.64 5.99
CA GLN A 227 5.94 7.59 6.71
C GLN A 227 5.53 7.75 8.17
N MET A 228 4.22 7.80 8.42
CA MET A 228 3.66 7.87 9.77
C MET A 228 4.09 6.65 10.59
N MET A 229 3.82 5.44 10.10
CA MET A 229 4.17 4.20 10.81
C MET A 229 5.69 4.09 11.06
N PHE A 230 6.49 4.43 10.05
CA PHE A 230 7.96 4.46 10.17
C PHE A 230 8.44 5.46 11.22
N ALA A 231 7.98 6.71 11.19
CA ALA A 231 8.35 7.75 12.15
C ALA A 231 7.95 7.38 13.59
N ASP A 232 6.90 6.57 13.72
CA ASP A 232 6.37 6.07 14.96
C ASP A 232 7.06 4.78 15.47
N ARG A 233 7.99 4.25 14.65
CA ARG A 233 8.83 3.09 14.92
C ARG A 233 8.05 1.83 15.21
N ASP A 234 7.00 1.59 14.43
CA ASP A 234 6.22 0.35 14.50
C ASP A 234 7.08 -0.89 14.24
N TYR A 235 8.19 -0.77 13.51
CA TYR A 235 9.14 -1.86 13.26
C TYR A 235 9.94 -2.33 14.50
N GLU A 236 9.96 -1.56 15.59
CA GLU A 236 10.58 -1.99 16.86
C GLU A 236 9.64 -2.99 17.56
N ARG A 237 10.04 -4.26 17.66
CA ARG A 237 9.30 -5.30 18.37
C ARG A 237 9.72 -5.40 19.83
N ASP A 238 8.76 -5.61 20.72
CA ASP A 238 9.04 -6.07 22.08
C ASP A 238 9.41 -7.57 22.04
N SER A 239 10.33 -8.01 22.90
CA SER A 239 10.97 -9.34 22.85
C SER A 239 10.03 -10.54 23.06
N ASP A 240 8.77 -10.30 23.43
CA ASP A 240 7.80 -11.33 23.83
C ASP A 240 6.76 -11.69 22.74
N ASP A 241 6.84 -11.10 21.54
CA ASP A 241 5.87 -11.37 20.48
C ASP A 241 6.11 -12.72 19.78
N ALA A 242 5.47 -13.76 20.34
CA ALA A 242 5.32 -15.09 19.78
C ALA A 242 4.38 -15.10 18.55
N PHE A 243 4.72 -14.35 17.50
CA PHE A 243 4.12 -14.55 16.19
C PHE A 243 4.68 -15.81 15.54
N ASP A 244 3.85 -16.53 14.79
CA ASP A 244 4.24 -17.72 14.03
C ASP A 244 5.36 -17.36 13.05
N GLU A 245 6.59 -17.80 13.36
CA GLU A 245 7.79 -17.50 12.55
C GLU A 245 7.62 -17.90 11.08
N LYS A 246 6.70 -18.83 10.78
CA LYS A 246 6.42 -19.34 9.44
C LYS A 246 5.72 -18.36 8.50
N GLN A 247 5.13 -17.28 9.00
CA GLN A 247 4.46 -16.28 8.17
C GLN A 247 5.27 -14.99 7.98
N ARG A 248 6.48 -14.92 8.57
CA ARG A 248 7.32 -13.73 8.46
C ARG A 248 7.98 -13.65 7.08
N PRO A 249 8.09 -12.45 6.50
CA PRO A 249 8.88 -12.26 5.30
C PRO A 249 10.35 -12.59 5.60
N ASN A 250 10.98 -13.35 4.73
CA ASN A 250 12.41 -13.59 4.79
C ASN A 250 13.13 -12.40 4.14
N VAL A 251 13.76 -11.56 4.96
CA VAL A 251 14.54 -10.41 4.52
C VAL A 251 16.00 -10.64 4.91
N ASN A 252 16.87 -10.70 3.91
CA ASN A 252 18.31 -10.83 4.11
C ASN A 252 19.05 -9.66 3.45
N VAL A 253 20.08 -9.19 4.13
CA VAL A 253 20.92 -8.08 3.67
C VAL A 253 22.37 -8.51 3.72
N VAL A 254 23.11 -8.31 2.64
CA VAL A 254 24.54 -8.66 2.52
C VAL A 254 25.27 -7.54 1.80
N ASN A 255 26.47 -7.18 2.24
CA ASN A 255 27.31 -6.26 1.50
C ASN A 255 28.06 -7.00 0.39
N TRP A 256 27.99 -6.48 -0.83
CA TRP A 256 28.79 -6.94 -1.96
C TRP A 256 30.09 -6.14 -1.99
N SER A 257 31.20 -6.77 -1.58
CA SER A 257 32.53 -6.15 -1.44
C SER A 257 33.04 -5.50 -2.73
N ASP A 258 32.85 -6.15 -3.86
CA ASP A 258 33.49 -5.78 -5.13
C ASP A 258 32.84 -4.58 -5.82
N ASN A 259 31.55 -4.33 -5.57
CA ASN A 259 30.76 -3.29 -6.25
C ASN A 259 30.24 -2.19 -5.30
N ASN A 260 30.65 -2.22 -4.03
CA ASN A 260 30.29 -1.24 -3.00
C ASN A 260 28.77 -1.08 -2.81
N TYR A 261 28.00 -2.16 -3.01
CA TYR A 261 26.54 -2.19 -2.82
C TYR A 261 26.18 -2.96 -1.54
N SER A 262 25.05 -2.62 -0.95
CA SER A 262 24.30 -3.53 -0.08
C SER A 262 23.22 -4.21 -0.91
N VAL A 263 23.14 -5.52 -0.83
CA VAL A 263 22.13 -6.34 -1.51
C VAL A 263 21.07 -6.74 -0.51
N VAL A 264 19.83 -6.36 -0.79
CA VAL A 264 18.65 -6.75 -0.02
C VAL A 264 17.90 -7.80 -0.82
N THR A 265 17.62 -8.94 -0.20
CA THR A 265 16.80 -10.01 -0.77
C THR A 265 15.58 -10.21 0.09
N ILE A 266 14.41 -10.25 -0.53
CA ILE A 266 13.11 -10.39 0.11
C ILE A 266 12.41 -11.58 -0.53
N GLN A 267 11.98 -12.53 0.29
CA GLN A 267 11.10 -13.63 -0.10
C GLN A 267 9.91 -13.67 0.84
N CYS A 268 8.70 -13.54 0.29
CA CYS A 268 7.47 -13.56 1.06
C CYS A 268 6.28 -13.94 0.18
N LYS A 269 5.10 -14.17 0.79
CA LYS A 269 3.86 -14.36 0.04
C LYS A 269 3.55 -13.10 -0.79
N ASP A 270 3.26 -13.29 -2.07
CA ASP A 270 2.96 -12.15 -2.93
C ASP A 270 1.62 -11.49 -2.57
N ARG A 271 1.55 -10.18 -2.81
CA ARG A 271 0.34 -9.37 -2.64
C ARG A 271 0.42 -8.08 -3.44
N PRO A 272 -0.73 -7.49 -3.80
CA PRO A 272 -0.77 -6.15 -4.37
C PRO A 272 0.02 -5.14 -3.51
N LYS A 273 0.70 -4.21 -4.20
CA LYS A 273 1.47 -3.09 -3.62
C LYS A 273 2.75 -3.50 -2.86
N LEU A 274 3.20 -4.75 -2.92
CA LEU A 274 4.41 -5.19 -2.25
C LEU A 274 5.67 -4.42 -2.71
N LEU A 275 5.83 -4.20 -4.01
CA LEU A 275 6.93 -3.39 -4.56
C LEU A 275 6.85 -1.93 -4.08
N PHE A 276 5.64 -1.36 -4.00
CA PHE A 276 5.44 -0.02 -3.49
C PHE A 276 5.89 0.12 -2.03
N ASP A 277 5.50 -0.82 -1.16
CA ASP A 277 5.85 -0.76 0.26
C ASP A 277 7.36 -0.93 0.50
N THR A 278 8.02 -1.81 -0.26
CA THR A 278 9.47 -2.04 -0.16
C THR A 278 10.29 -0.85 -0.67
N VAL A 279 9.92 -0.28 -1.82
CA VAL A 279 10.56 0.95 -2.35
C VAL A 279 10.31 2.15 -1.45
N CYS A 280 9.10 2.28 -0.89
CA CYS A 280 8.79 3.30 0.12
C CYS A 280 9.73 3.21 1.31
N THR A 281 9.93 2.00 1.83
CA THR A 281 10.80 1.75 2.99
C THR A 281 12.24 2.12 2.70
N LEU A 282 12.79 1.65 1.57
CA LEU A 282 14.16 1.96 1.19
C LEU A 282 14.36 3.47 1.03
N THR A 283 13.41 4.15 0.38
CA THR A 283 13.44 5.60 0.17
C THR A 283 13.35 6.37 1.50
N ASP A 284 12.45 5.98 2.42
CA ASP A 284 12.30 6.62 3.75
C ASP A 284 13.53 6.42 4.65
N MET A 285 14.28 5.34 4.39
CA MET A 285 15.56 5.06 5.04
C MET A 285 16.76 5.67 4.30
N GLU A 286 16.52 6.56 3.33
CA GLU A 286 17.54 7.27 2.56
C GLU A 286 18.44 6.35 1.71
N TYR A 287 17.95 5.17 1.32
CA TYR A 287 18.62 4.31 0.35
C TYR A 287 18.13 4.55 -1.06
N VAL A 288 19.08 4.56 -2.00
CA VAL A 288 18.87 4.64 -3.44
C VAL A 288 18.99 3.25 -4.03
N VAL A 289 17.99 2.82 -4.81
CA VAL A 289 18.01 1.58 -5.58
C VAL A 289 18.74 1.81 -6.89
N PHE A 290 19.88 1.12 -7.08
CA PHE A 290 20.66 1.16 -8.32
C PHE A 290 20.23 0.08 -9.29
N HIS A 291 20.04 -1.13 -8.78
CA HIS A 291 19.49 -2.23 -9.54
C HIS A 291 18.45 -2.95 -8.73
N ALA A 292 17.43 -3.48 -9.39
CA ALA A 292 16.58 -4.45 -8.75
C ALA A 292 15.95 -5.42 -9.75
N LYS A 293 15.66 -6.62 -9.25
CA LYS A 293 14.93 -7.66 -9.95
C LYS A 293 13.76 -8.10 -9.07
N ILE A 294 12.55 -7.96 -9.62
CA ILE A 294 11.30 -8.32 -8.96
C ILE A 294 10.69 -9.46 -9.76
N ASP A 295 10.32 -10.53 -9.06
CA ASP A 295 9.56 -11.66 -9.61
C ASP A 295 8.40 -11.99 -8.66
N ALA A 296 7.18 -11.82 -9.14
CA ALA A 296 5.93 -12.03 -8.42
C ALA A 296 4.92 -12.83 -9.28
N GLU A 297 5.40 -13.65 -10.22
CA GLU A 297 4.51 -14.52 -11.02
C GLU A 297 4.01 -15.75 -10.23
N GLY A 298 4.66 -16.08 -9.11
CA GLY A 298 4.31 -17.19 -8.25
C GLY A 298 3.44 -16.80 -7.04
N PRO A 299 3.07 -17.78 -6.19
CA PRO A 299 2.40 -17.50 -4.91
C PRO A 299 3.31 -16.79 -3.90
N GLU A 300 4.62 -16.85 -4.12
CA GLU A 300 5.64 -16.09 -3.40
C GLU A 300 6.25 -15.06 -4.35
N ALA A 301 6.55 -13.88 -3.81
CA ALA A 301 7.33 -12.86 -4.46
C ALA A 301 8.77 -12.93 -4.00
N TYR A 302 9.68 -12.77 -4.97
CA TYR A 302 11.10 -12.61 -4.77
C TYR A 302 11.54 -11.24 -5.26
N GLN A 303 12.22 -10.48 -4.42
CA GLN A 303 12.75 -9.17 -4.77
C GLN A 303 14.20 -9.06 -4.33
N GLU A 304 15.06 -8.65 -5.26
CA GLU A 304 16.48 -8.40 -5.03
C GLU A 304 16.79 -6.96 -5.37
N TYR A 305 17.35 -6.22 -4.42
CA TYR A 305 17.71 -4.80 -4.57
C TYR A 305 19.19 -4.60 -4.30
N PHE A 306 19.86 -3.86 -5.19
CA PHE A 306 21.21 -3.36 -5.02
C PHE A 306 21.10 -1.90 -4.64
N ILE A 307 21.46 -1.59 -3.40
CA ILE A 307 21.24 -0.27 -2.81
C ILE A 307 22.53 0.34 -2.28
N LYS A 308 22.56 1.66 -2.25
CA LYS A 308 23.52 2.47 -1.50
C LYS A 308 22.74 3.49 -0.70
N HIS A 309 23.27 3.90 0.44
CA HIS A 309 22.75 5.06 1.15
C HIS A 309 22.93 6.30 0.25
N ILE A 310 22.15 7.37 0.48
CA ILE A 310 22.22 8.60 -0.32
C ILE A 310 23.61 9.26 -0.30
N ASP A 311 24.44 8.93 0.70
CA ASP A 311 25.86 9.33 0.78
C ASP A 311 26.78 8.51 -0.15
N GLY A 312 26.24 7.56 -0.93
CA GLY A 312 26.94 6.70 -1.86
C GLY A 312 27.60 5.46 -1.23
N SER A 313 27.49 5.28 0.08
CA SER A 313 28.13 4.16 0.79
C SER A 313 27.20 2.94 0.96
N PRO A 314 27.75 1.72 1.05
CA PRO A 314 27.00 0.56 1.51
C PRO A 314 26.77 0.66 3.03
N MET A 315 25.91 -0.19 3.56
CA MET A 315 25.66 -0.29 5.00
C MET A 315 26.95 -0.56 5.77
N LYS A 316 27.19 0.19 6.84
CA LYS A 316 28.46 0.21 7.57
C LYS A 316 28.44 -0.65 8.83
N SER A 317 27.24 -0.95 9.37
CA SER A 317 27.11 -1.63 10.67
C SER A 317 26.00 -2.67 10.71
N ASP A 318 26.14 -3.65 11.59
CA ASP A 318 25.10 -4.65 11.85
C ASP A 318 23.81 -4.04 12.41
N ALA A 319 23.90 -2.93 13.16
CA ALA A 319 22.73 -2.23 13.69
C ALA A 319 21.91 -1.55 12.58
N GLU A 320 22.59 -0.94 11.61
CA GLU A 320 21.96 -0.38 10.40
C GLU A 320 21.32 -1.49 9.56
N ARG A 321 22.06 -2.58 9.32
CA ARG A 321 21.56 -3.78 8.64
C ARG A 321 20.29 -4.33 9.30
N GLN A 322 20.32 -4.51 10.62
CA GLN A 322 19.19 -5.03 11.39
C GLN A 322 17.99 -4.09 11.34
N ARG A 323 18.22 -2.77 11.36
CA ARG A 323 17.15 -1.77 11.21
C ARG A 323 16.47 -1.88 9.85
N VAL A 324 17.23 -2.03 8.77
CA VAL A 324 16.67 -2.20 7.41
C VAL A 324 15.83 -3.46 7.32
N ILE A 325 16.32 -4.59 7.85
CA ILE A 325 15.57 -5.85 7.92
C ILE A 325 14.24 -5.65 8.66
N GLN A 326 14.28 -5.01 9.84
CA GLN A 326 13.08 -4.76 10.64
C GLN A 326 12.07 -3.85 9.93
N CYS A 327 12.54 -2.76 9.31
CA CYS A 327 11.67 -1.82 8.61
C CYS A 327 11.00 -2.46 7.40
N LEU A 328 11.74 -3.23 6.60
CA LEU A 328 11.19 -3.96 5.46
C LEU A 328 10.19 -5.03 5.90
N ALA A 329 10.53 -5.80 6.93
CA ALA A 329 9.61 -6.81 7.48
C ALA A 329 8.30 -6.16 7.96
N ALA A 330 8.39 -5.07 8.73
CA ALA A 330 7.22 -4.33 9.19
C ALA A 330 6.39 -3.78 8.02
N ALA A 331 7.01 -3.16 7.02
CA ALA A 331 6.32 -2.65 5.84
C ALA A 331 5.56 -3.74 5.07
N ILE A 332 6.16 -4.92 4.93
CA ILE A 332 5.50 -6.06 4.30
C ILE A 332 4.30 -6.52 5.15
N GLU A 333 4.48 -6.66 6.46
CA GLU A 333 3.47 -7.16 7.40
C GLU A 333 2.28 -6.21 7.61
N ARG A 334 2.46 -4.87 7.54
CA ARG A 334 1.39 -3.87 7.71
C ARG A 334 0.15 -4.15 6.86
N ARG A 335 0.33 -4.72 5.66
CA ARG A 335 -0.75 -5.06 4.73
C ARG A 335 -1.08 -6.55 4.68
N VAL A 336 -0.34 -7.40 5.40
CA VAL A 336 -0.67 -8.82 5.60
C VAL A 336 -1.64 -8.90 6.77
N SER A 337 -2.92 -8.70 6.47
CA SER A 337 -3.98 -8.78 7.47
C SER A 337 -4.53 -10.20 7.54
N ASP A 338 -4.15 -11.00 8.54
CA ASP A 338 -4.78 -12.32 8.83
C ASP A 338 -6.20 -12.19 9.44
N GLY A 339 -6.88 -11.06 9.18
CA GLY A 339 -8.22 -10.79 9.66
C GLY A 339 -9.29 -11.19 8.65
N LEU A 340 -10.53 -11.32 9.11
CA LEU A 340 -11.70 -11.50 8.25
C LEU A 340 -11.93 -10.22 7.43
N LYS A 341 -12.09 -10.36 6.11
CA LYS A 341 -12.39 -9.22 5.23
C LYS A 341 -13.90 -8.99 5.15
N LEU A 342 -14.34 -7.79 5.52
CA LEU A 342 -15.71 -7.33 5.44
C LEU A 342 -15.82 -6.19 4.43
N GLU A 343 -16.67 -6.35 3.42
CA GLU A 343 -16.95 -5.32 2.41
C GLU A 343 -18.37 -4.77 2.61
N LEU A 344 -18.48 -3.48 2.92
CA LEU A 344 -19.73 -2.75 3.12
C LEU A 344 -20.02 -1.89 1.89
N CYS A 345 -21.21 -2.05 1.31
CA CYS A 345 -21.69 -1.18 0.24
C CYS A 345 -23.14 -0.74 0.51
N THR A 346 -23.35 0.55 0.78
CA THR A 346 -24.67 1.11 1.10
C THR A 346 -24.73 2.58 0.72
N THR A 347 -25.93 3.17 0.74
CA THR A 347 -26.09 4.64 0.66
C THR A 347 -25.35 5.29 1.83
N ASP A 348 -24.52 6.28 1.52
CA ASP A 348 -23.74 6.96 2.54
C ASP A 348 -24.59 7.94 3.34
N ARG A 349 -24.20 8.16 4.59
CA ARG A 349 -24.77 9.18 5.47
C ARG A 349 -23.77 9.54 6.56
N VAL A 350 -23.89 10.77 7.07
CA VAL A 350 -23.10 11.20 8.23
C VAL A 350 -23.34 10.26 9.41
N GLY A 351 -22.25 9.86 10.07
CA GLY A 351 -22.25 8.92 11.17
C GLY A 351 -22.27 7.43 10.78
N LEU A 352 -22.39 7.07 9.49
CA LEU A 352 -22.40 5.66 9.05
C LEU A 352 -21.17 4.89 9.53
N LEU A 353 -19.97 5.47 9.39
CA LEU A 353 -18.74 4.84 9.85
C LEU A 353 -18.75 4.62 11.37
N SER A 354 -19.29 5.58 12.14
CA SER A 354 -19.40 5.47 13.59
C SER A 354 -20.33 4.33 14.00
N ASP A 355 -21.50 4.24 13.37
CA ASP A 355 -22.48 3.19 13.67
C ASP A 355 -21.93 1.79 13.32
N VAL A 356 -21.31 1.63 12.15
CA VAL A 356 -20.77 0.33 11.72
C VAL A 356 -19.61 -0.11 12.61
N THR A 357 -18.67 0.78 12.91
CA THR A 357 -17.51 0.44 13.76
C THR A 357 -17.92 0.24 15.21
N ARG A 358 -19.00 0.89 15.68
CA ARG A 358 -19.63 0.61 16.97
C ARG A 358 -20.20 -0.80 17.02
N ILE A 359 -20.93 -1.24 16.00
CA ILE A 359 -21.45 -2.61 15.91
C ILE A 359 -20.30 -3.63 15.98
N PHE A 360 -19.19 -3.39 15.27
CA PHE A 360 -18.01 -4.25 15.36
C PHE A 360 -17.46 -4.30 16.79
N ARG A 361 -17.29 -3.16 17.45
CA ARG A 361 -16.81 -3.09 18.84
C ARG A 361 -17.75 -3.83 19.81
N GLU A 362 -19.05 -3.64 19.69
CA GLU A 362 -20.07 -4.30 20.54
C GLU A 362 -20.09 -5.83 20.34
N ASN A 363 -19.71 -6.29 19.15
CA ASN A 363 -19.51 -7.72 18.84
C ASN A 363 -18.07 -8.19 19.11
N SER A 364 -17.30 -7.48 19.95
CA SER A 364 -15.93 -7.83 20.32
C SER A 364 -14.97 -7.98 19.15
N LEU A 365 -15.15 -7.20 18.08
CA LEU A 365 -14.23 -7.12 16.96
C LEU A 365 -13.32 -5.90 17.07
N THR A 366 -12.07 -6.08 16.66
CA THR A 366 -11.12 -4.99 16.44
C THR A 366 -10.85 -4.85 14.95
N VAL A 367 -10.73 -3.61 14.47
CA VAL A 367 -10.43 -3.27 13.08
C VAL A 367 -8.94 -3.07 12.95
N THR A 368 -8.26 -3.93 12.19
CA THR A 368 -6.80 -3.83 11.98
C THR A 368 -6.43 -3.06 10.72
N ARG A 369 -7.36 -2.98 9.77
CA ARG A 369 -7.26 -2.13 8.59
C ARG A 369 -8.63 -1.69 8.13
N ALA A 370 -8.74 -0.43 7.70
CA ALA A 370 -9.95 0.08 7.07
C ALA A 370 -9.59 0.92 5.84
N GLU A 371 -10.38 0.75 4.79
CA GLU A 371 -10.43 1.61 3.60
C GLU A 371 -11.88 2.06 3.47
N VAL A 372 -12.13 3.34 3.70
CA VAL A 372 -13.47 3.94 3.73
C VAL A 372 -13.52 4.96 2.61
N SER A 373 -14.51 4.88 1.74
CA SER A 373 -14.64 5.86 0.66
C SER A 373 -16.10 6.09 0.28
N THR A 374 -16.43 7.32 -0.06
CA THR A 374 -17.74 7.68 -0.59
C THR A 374 -17.65 7.98 -2.08
N LYS A 375 -18.37 7.22 -2.90
CA LYS A 375 -18.40 7.36 -4.37
C LYS A 375 -19.84 7.45 -4.86
N GLY A 376 -20.20 8.57 -5.49
CA GLY A 376 -21.56 8.77 -6.03
C GLY A 376 -22.66 8.60 -4.98
N GLY A 377 -22.45 9.10 -3.75
CA GLY A 377 -23.39 8.99 -2.63
C GLY A 377 -23.49 7.59 -2.00
N LYS A 378 -22.62 6.65 -2.40
CA LYS A 378 -22.52 5.32 -1.77
C LYS A 378 -21.23 5.20 -0.97
N ALA A 379 -21.35 4.67 0.23
CA ALA A 379 -20.22 4.24 1.03
C ALA A 379 -19.75 2.89 0.50
N VAL A 380 -18.47 2.79 0.16
CA VAL A 380 -17.78 1.58 -0.29
C VAL A 380 -16.59 1.39 0.63
N ASN A 381 -16.79 0.57 1.66
CA ASN A 381 -15.83 0.41 2.74
C ASN A 381 -15.34 -1.04 2.81
N THR A 382 -14.04 -1.21 3.02
CA THR A 382 -13.40 -2.49 3.30
C THR A 382 -12.82 -2.45 4.70
N PHE A 383 -13.15 -3.43 5.53
CA PHE A 383 -12.60 -3.60 6.86
C PHE A 383 -11.93 -4.96 6.98
N TYR A 384 -10.78 -5.00 7.63
CA TYR A 384 -10.13 -6.22 8.08
C TYR A 384 -10.27 -6.27 9.60
N VAL A 385 -10.89 -7.35 10.08
CA VAL A 385 -11.27 -7.47 11.49
C VAL A 385 -10.74 -8.75 12.13
N ARG A 386 -10.44 -8.69 13.42
CA ARG A 386 -10.09 -9.82 14.27
C ARG A 386 -10.94 -9.81 15.53
N GLY A 387 -11.05 -10.94 16.23
CA GLY A 387 -11.60 -10.94 17.58
C GLY A 387 -10.71 -10.08 18.49
N ALA A 388 -11.31 -9.31 19.40
CA ALA A 388 -10.58 -8.46 20.35
C ALA A 388 -9.65 -9.26 21.29
N SER A 389 -9.89 -10.56 21.43
CA SER A 389 -9.05 -11.53 22.14
C SER A 389 -7.88 -12.07 21.32
N GLY A 390 -7.72 -11.63 20.06
CA GLY A 390 -6.69 -12.12 19.13
C GLY A 390 -7.08 -13.38 18.35
N PHE A 391 -8.21 -14.01 18.69
CA PHE A 391 -8.69 -15.21 17.99
C PHE A 391 -9.44 -14.88 16.69
N PRO A 392 -9.52 -15.83 15.74
CA PRO A 392 -10.34 -15.70 14.53
C PRO A 392 -11.81 -15.44 14.87
N VAL A 393 -12.50 -14.71 14.00
CA VAL A 393 -13.92 -14.37 14.18
C VAL A 393 -14.79 -15.61 13.93
N ASP A 394 -15.67 -15.92 14.89
CA ASP A 394 -16.60 -17.05 14.74
C ASP A 394 -17.81 -16.72 13.85
N LEU A 395 -18.44 -17.77 13.31
CA LEU A 395 -19.59 -17.63 12.41
C LEU A 395 -20.82 -16.99 13.07
N LYS A 396 -21.03 -17.20 14.38
CA LYS A 396 -22.19 -16.64 15.09
C LYS A 396 -22.08 -15.12 15.19
N THR A 397 -20.88 -14.63 15.43
CA THR A 397 -20.53 -13.21 15.46
C THR A 397 -20.75 -12.59 14.08
N ILE A 398 -20.33 -13.27 13.01
CA ILE A 398 -20.58 -12.83 11.63
C ILE A 398 -22.09 -12.73 11.35
N GLU A 399 -22.86 -13.75 11.72
CA GLU A 399 -24.32 -13.76 11.53
C GLU A 399 -25.01 -12.64 12.32
N SER A 400 -24.62 -12.42 13.58
CA SER A 400 -25.12 -11.33 14.44
C SER A 400 -24.91 -9.95 13.78
N ILE A 401 -23.70 -9.70 13.28
CA ILE A 401 -23.37 -8.43 12.61
C ILE A 401 -24.19 -8.28 11.32
N ARG A 402 -24.32 -9.34 10.52
CA ARG A 402 -25.10 -9.28 9.28
C ARG A 402 -26.60 -9.13 9.52
N GLN A 403 -27.13 -9.65 10.63
CA GLN A 403 -28.52 -9.41 11.04
C GLN A 403 -28.75 -7.93 11.38
N THR A 404 -27.76 -7.27 11.98
CA THR A 404 -27.85 -5.86 12.39
C THR A 404 -27.64 -4.90 11.22
N ILE A 405 -26.60 -5.14 10.40
CA ILE A 405 -26.22 -4.24 9.28
C ILE A 405 -27.03 -4.54 8.01
N GLY A 406 -27.36 -5.82 7.78
CA GLY A 406 -28.03 -6.29 6.58
C GLY A 406 -27.15 -7.21 5.72
N ASN A 407 -27.69 -8.37 5.38
CA ASN A 407 -26.99 -9.43 4.61
C ASN A 407 -26.53 -9.01 3.21
N THR A 408 -27.25 -8.08 2.58
CA THR A 408 -26.97 -7.57 1.23
C THR A 408 -25.99 -6.39 1.25
N ILE A 409 -25.87 -5.72 2.40
CA ILE A 409 -25.04 -4.52 2.61
C ILE A 409 -23.63 -4.92 3.02
N LEU A 410 -23.49 -5.93 3.91
CA LEU A 410 -22.20 -6.42 4.38
C LEU A 410 -21.88 -7.79 3.78
N LYS A 411 -20.86 -7.83 2.92
CA LYS A 411 -20.29 -9.05 2.35
C LYS A 411 -19.08 -9.49 3.16
N VAL A 412 -18.95 -10.79 3.35
CA VAL A 412 -17.84 -11.42 4.08
C VAL A 412 -17.02 -12.19 3.06
N LYS A 413 -15.73 -11.87 2.93
CA LYS A 413 -14.81 -12.59 2.03
C LYS A 413 -13.79 -13.40 2.84
N GLY A 414 -13.50 -14.61 2.37
CA GLY A 414 -12.52 -15.50 2.99
C GLY A 414 -13.05 -16.38 4.12
N SER A 415 -14.38 -16.57 4.20
CA SER A 415 -14.95 -17.58 5.12
C SER A 415 -14.66 -19.00 4.61
N PRO A 416 -14.52 -20.02 5.49
CA PRO A 416 -14.34 -21.43 5.09
C PRO A 416 -15.45 -21.94 4.15
N SER A 417 -16.61 -21.27 4.15
CA SER A 417 -17.76 -21.60 3.31
C SER A 417 -17.55 -21.25 1.82
N GLU A 418 -16.66 -20.31 1.49
CA GLU A 418 -16.35 -19.97 0.09
C GLU A 418 -15.42 -21.00 -0.57
N MET A 419 -14.71 -21.83 0.21
CA MET A 419 -13.94 -22.97 -0.33
C MET A 419 -14.82 -24.17 -0.72
N LYS A 420 -16.13 -24.13 -0.44
CA LYS A 420 -17.08 -25.20 -0.78
C LYS A 420 -18.19 -24.71 -1.71
N SER A 421 -17.82 -24.09 -2.83
CA SER A 421 -18.71 -24.01 -3.99
C SER A 421 -18.05 -24.67 -5.20
N VAL A 422 -18.00 -26.00 -5.17
CA VAL A 422 -17.98 -26.79 -6.41
C VAL A 422 -19.34 -26.56 -7.10
N PRO A 423 -19.42 -26.38 -8.42
CA PRO A 423 -20.70 -26.24 -9.10
C PRO A 423 -21.54 -27.49 -8.81
N GLN A 424 -22.65 -27.33 -8.08
CA GLN A 424 -23.67 -28.36 -8.01
C GLN A 424 -24.41 -28.36 -9.35
N ASP A 425 -24.08 -29.32 -10.19
CA ASP A 425 -24.95 -29.69 -11.31
C ASP A 425 -26.33 -30.04 -10.77
N SER A 426 -27.30 -29.21 -11.12
CA SER A 426 -28.71 -29.46 -10.86
C SER A 426 -29.24 -30.50 -11.86
N PRO A 427 -30.07 -31.47 -11.45
CA PRO A 427 -30.47 -32.58 -12.32
C PRO A 427 -31.61 -32.15 -13.23
N SER A 428 -31.32 -31.60 -14.40
CA SER A 428 -32.30 -31.50 -15.48
C SER A 428 -32.35 -32.81 -16.25
N ARG A 429 -33.47 -33.52 -16.09
CA ARG A 429 -33.91 -34.67 -16.88
C ARG A 429 -33.56 -34.52 -18.36
N SER A 430 -32.90 -35.52 -18.92
CA SER A 430 -32.92 -35.80 -20.36
C SER A 430 -32.82 -37.31 -20.55
N LEU A 431 -34.00 -37.90 -20.80
CA LEU A 431 -34.17 -39.28 -21.25
C LEU A 431 -33.79 -39.35 -22.72
N PHE A 432 -32.65 -39.96 -23.07
CA PHE A 432 -32.52 -40.71 -24.33
C PHE A 432 -31.45 -41.80 -24.17
N SER A 433 -31.89 -43.04 -24.41
CA SER A 433 -31.16 -44.25 -24.82
C SER A 433 -29.81 -43.97 -25.50
N GLY A 434 -28.69 -44.64 -25.19
CA GLY A 434 -28.50 -46.10 -25.24
C GLY A 434 -27.54 -46.43 -26.41
N LEU A 435 -26.60 -47.37 -26.19
CA LEU A 435 -25.57 -47.90 -27.12
C LEU A 435 -24.33 -46.97 -27.21
N PHE A 436 -23.12 -47.31 -26.78
CA PHE A 436 -22.33 -48.51 -27.09
C PHE A 436 -21.36 -48.93 -25.97
N LYS A 437 -21.02 -50.22 -26.04
CA LYS A 437 -20.24 -51.07 -25.14
C LYS A 437 -18.72 -50.78 -25.10
N SER A 438 -18.15 -50.97 -23.89
CA SER A 438 -16.92 -51.73 -23.54
C SER A 438 -15.56 -51.29 -24.14
N ARG A 439 -14.39 -51.40 -23.48
CA ARG A 439 -13.89 -52.33 -22.46
C ARG A 439 -12.81 -51.66 -21.60
N SER A 440 -12.77 -52.09 -20.34
CA SER A 440 -11.61 -52.04 -19.43
C SER A 440 -10.42 -52.83 -20.00
N PHE A 441 -9.21 -52.31 -19.86
CA PHE A 441 -8.04 -53.11 -19.47
C PHE A 441 -7.10 -52.29 -18.58
N VAL A 442 -6.70 -52.95 -17.51
CA VAL A 442 -5.76 -52.53 -16.48
C VAL A 442 -4.41 -53.20 -16.77
N ASN A 443 -3.33 -52.47 -16.47
CA ASN A 443 -2.03 -52.90 -15.96
C ASN A 443 -0.75 -52.99 -16.83
N PHE A 444 0.24 -52.28 -16.27
CA PHE A 444 1.69 -52.52 -16.11
C PHE A 444 2.63 -52.62 -17.32
N GLY A 445 3.74 -51.89 -17.22
CA GLY A 445 4.96 -52.19 -17.98
C GLY A 445 6.01 -51.08 -18.01
N LEU A 446 6.66 -50.83 -16.88
CA LEU A 446 7.96 -50.14 -16.77
C LEU A 446 9.05 -50.91 -17.56
N VAL A 447 9.74 -50.31 -18.55
CA VAL A 447 11.12 -50.69 -18.95
C VAL A 447 11.87 -49.52 -19.63
N LYS A 448 12.94 -49.09 -18.92
CA LYS A 448 14.32 -48.69 -19.30
C LYS A 448 14.68 -47.79 -20.49
N SER A 449 15.61 -46.90 -20.13
CA SER A 449 16.70 -46.26 -20.87
C SER A 449 17.55 -47.19 -21.76
N TYR A 450 18.04 -46.62 -22.87
CA TYR A 450 19.41 -46.60 -23.45
C TYR A 450 19.26 -45.70 -24.71
N SER A 451 20.12 -44.75 -25.08
CA SER A 451 21.56 -44.51 -24.88
C SER A 451 21.86 -43.02 -24.72
#